data_AF-A0A430FC30-F1
#
_entry.id   AF-A0A430FC30-F1
#
_cell.length_a   1.000
_cell.length_b   1.000
_cell.length_c   1.000
_cell.angle_alpha   90.00
_cell.angle_beta   90.00
_cell.angle_gamma   90.00
#
_symmetry.space_group_name_H-M   'P 1'
#
loop_
_entity.id
_entity.type
_entity.pdbx_description
1 polymer ?
#
loop_
_entity_poly.entity_id
_entity_poly.type
_entity_poly.pdbx_seq_one_letter_code
_entity_poly.pdbx_strand_id
1 'polypeptide(L)'
;MNDESMNAESAGSGASHVSAAPEEASPAAAASAVSESTPPADPDLWNLQRFVDAQRHSYATALSEVRAGAKRSHWIWYVFPQIQGLGRSSTSQYYAITCLDEAKAYLVHPVLGPRLIRITQAALDATAPTATAVFGRPDDMKLRSCMTLFALADPDQPVFDAVLAKWFGGHPDRRTLSILGR
;
A
#
# COMPACT_ATOMS: atom_id res chain seq x y z
N MET A 1 65.80 9.64 20.14
CA MET A 1 64.44 9.95 19.66
C MET A 1 63.72 10.74 20.75
N ASN A 2 63.65 12.05 20.56
CA ASN A 2 62.53 12.97 20.82
C ASN A 2 61.15 12.26 20.95
N ASP A 3 60.14 12.73 21.67
CA ASP A 3 59.92 14.04 22.29
C ASP A 3 58.73 13.99 23.29
N GLU A 4 58.69 15.01 24.17
CA GLU A 4 57.52 15.76 24.72
C GLU A 4 56.23 15.04 25.15
N SER A 5 55.60 15.32 26.31
CA SER A 5 55.03 16.62 26.74
C SER A 5 54.58 16.48 28.21
N MET A 6 55.00 17.30 29.17
CA MET A 6 54.60 18.68 29.52
C MET A 6 53.30 18.82 30.36
N ASN A 7 53.55 19.35 31.56
CA ASN A 7 52.70 19.89 32.62
C ASN A 7 51.99 21.20 32.21
N ALA A 8 50.93 21.58 32.97
CA ALA A 8 50.59 22.95 33.44
C ALA A 8 49.05 23.06 33.66
N GLU A 9 48.46 23.92 34.47
CA GLU A 9 48.76 24.62 35.73
C GLU A 9 47.41 25.27 36.15
N SER A 10 47.40 25.84 37.36
CA SER A 10 46.25 26.38 38.11
C SER A 10 45.78 27.77 37.67
N ALA A 11 44.51 28.11 37.96
CA ALA A 11 43.98 29.47 38.14
C ALA A 11 42.87 29.39 39.23
N GLY A 12 42.65 30.32 40.17
CA GLY A 12 43.02 31.74 40.27
C GLY A 12 41.75 32.55 40.61
N SER A 13 41.71 33.14 41.82
CA SER A 13 40.59 33.84 42.48
C SER A 13 40.28 35.26 41.94
N GLY A 14 39.06 35.79 42.16
CA GLY A 14 38.72 37.22 41.98
C GLY A 14 37.23 37.57 42.19
N ALA A 15 36.95 38.67 42.91
CA ALA A 15 35.66 39.01 43.53
C ALA A 15 34.92 40.23 42.92
N SER A 16 33.65 40.41 43.36
CA SER A 16 32.91 41.69 43.61
C SER A 16 31.94 42.29 42.57
N HIS A 17 30.63 42.21 42.91
CA HIS A 17 29.56 43.24 43.05
C HIS A 17 29.32 44.33 41.97
N VAL A 18 28.05 44.52 41.52
CA VAL A 18 27.19 45.74 41.62
C VAL A 18 25.80 45.48 40.96
N SER A 19 24.77 46.15 41.48
CA SER A 19 23.31 46.06 41.27
C SER A 19 22.76 46.98 40.15
N ALA A 20 21.59 46.64 39.56
CA ALA A 20 20.39 47.50 39.34
C ALA A 20 19.58 47.23 38.03
N ALA A 21 18.33 46.74 38.23
CA ALA A 21 17.04 47.15 37.62
C ALA A 21 16.74 47.07 36.08
N PRO A 22 15.44 47.01 35.70
CA PRO A 22 14.90 46.16 34.62
C PRO A 22 14.41 46.93 33.37
N GLU A 23 14.10 46.21 32.28
CA GLU A 23 13.37 46.77 31.14
C GLU A 23 12.25 45.82 30.66
N GLU A 24 11.11 46.44 30.37
CA GLU A 24 9.78 45.87 30.16
C GLU A 24 9.62 45.03 28.89
N ALA A 25 8.73 44.05 28.94
CA ALA A 25 8.02 43.56 27.77
C ALA A 25 6.51 43.50 28.07
N SER A 26 5.74 44.21 27.25
CA SER A 26 4.28 44.31 27.24
C SER A 26 3.84 44.33 25.75
N PRO A 27 2.57 44.11 25.39
CA PRO A 27 1.74 42.90 25.55
C PRO A 27 1.11 42.49 24.18
N ALA A 28 0.02 41.69 24.22
CA ALA A 28 -0.98 41.43 23.15
C ALA A 28 -0.69 40.22 22.22
N ALA A 29 -1.63 39.39 21.77
CA ALA A 29 -3.08 39.36 21.87
C ALA A 29 -3.59 37.92 21.55
N ALA A 30 -4.73 37.58 22.14
CA ALA A 30 -5.81 36.72 21.63
C ALA A 30 -5.41 35.43 20.86
N ALA A 31 -5.43 34.30 21.56
CA ALA A 31 -5.63 32.99 20.95
C ALA A 31 -7.10 32.84 20.52
N SER A 32 -7.39 33.11 19.24
CA SER A 32 -8.56 32.57 18.57
C SER A 32 -8.21 31.18 18.03
N ALA A 33 -8.66 30.15 18.74
CA ALA A 33 -8.69 28.80 18.21
C ALA A 33 -9.74 28.74 17.09
N VAL A 34 -9.28 28.82 15.84
CA VAL A 34 -10.09 28.37 14.70
C VAL A 34 -9.88 26.88 14.60
N SER A 35 -10.89 26.14 15.04
CA SER A 35 -10.99 24.70 14.91
C SER A 35 -11.04 24.36 13.41
N GLU A 36 -9.93 23.89 12.84
CA GLU A 36 -9.96 23.21 11.54
C GLU A 36 -10.60 21.84 11.74
N SER A 37 -11.94 21.82 11.72
CA SER A 37 -12.68 20.60 11.42
C SER A 37 -12.52 20.31 9.93
N THR A 38 -11.45 19.59 9.56
CA THR A 38 -11.41 18.92 8.27
C THR A 38 -12.57 17.91 8.25
N PRO A 39 -13.60 18.07 7.39
CA PRO A 39 -14.61 17.04 7.24
C PRO A 39 -13.92 15.76 6.73
N PRO A 40 -14.37 14.55 7.11
CA PRO A 40 -13.75 13.33 6.62
C PRO A 40 -13.79 13.34 5.09
N ALA A 41 -12.66 13.01 4.47
CA ALA A 41 -12.61 12.66 3.06
C ALA A 41 -13.74 11.66 2.79
N ASP A 42 -14.54 11.92 1.76
CA ASP A 42 -15.71 11.13 1.38
C ASP A 42 -15.46 9.64 1.64
N PRO A 43 -16.26 8.99 2.52
CA PRO A 43 -16.01 7.59 2.91
C PRO A 43 -16.07 6.63 1.72
N ASP A 44 -16.57 7.07 0.57
CA ASP A 44 -16.58 6.31 -0.67
C ASP A 44 -15.98 7.08 -1.87
N LEU A 45 -14.95 7.91 -1.63
CA LEU A 45 -14.20 8.65 -2.68
C LEU A 45 -13.87 7.80 -3.91
N TRP A 46 -13.60 6.51 -3.68
CA TRP A 46 -13.18 5.55 -4.70
C TRP A 46 -14.29 4.58 -5.15
N ASN A 47 -15.53 4.70 -4.64
CA ASN A 47 -16.62 3.76 -4.90
C ASN A 47 -16.21 2.29 -4.65
N LEU A 48 -15.56 2.00 -3.52
CA LEU A 48 -15.04 0.65 -3.22
C LEU A 48 -16.18 -0.35 -2.98
N GLN A 49 -17.36 0.16 -2.63
CA GLN A 49 -18.57 -0.64 -2.45
C GLN A 49 -18.89 -1.50 -3.69
N ARG A 50 -18.54 -1.06 -4.91
CA ARG A 50 -18.70 -1.86 -6.14
C ARG A 50 -18.00 -3.21 -6.06
N PHE A 51 -16.83 -3.29 -5.45
CA PHE A 51 -16.11 -4.56 -5.26
C PHE A 51 -16.77 -5.42 -4.19
N VAL A 52 -17.19 -4.82 -3.09
CA VAL A 52 -17.85 -5.52 -1.98
C VAL A 52 -19.11 -6.22 -2.47
N ASP A 53 -19.94 -5.51 -3.23
CA ASP A 53 -21.19 -6.06 -3.76
C ASP A 53 -20.96 -7.15 -4.79
N ALA A 54 -19.99 -6.96 -5.70
CA ALA A 54 -19.62 -8.00 -6.67
C ALA A 54 -19.12 -9.29 -5.98
N GLN A 55 -18.36 -9.14 -4.89
CA GLN A 55 -17.79 -10.25 -4.12
C GLN A 55 -18.80 -10.95 -3.20
N ARG A 56 -19.93 -10.30 -2.86
CA ARG A 56 -20.91 -10.78 -1.88
C ARG A 56 -21.34 -12.24 -2.10
N HIS A 57 -21.55 -12.63 -3.35
CA HIS A 57 -22.04 -13.96 -3.71
C HIS A 57 -21.01 -14.83 -4.45
N SER A 58 -19.81 -14.31 -4.73
CA SER A 58 -18.83 -14.95 -5.60
C SER A 58 -17.50 -15.23 -4.90
N TYR A 59 -17.16 -14.50 -3.83
CA TYR A 59 -15.86 -14.62 -3.18
C TYR A 59 -15.62 -16.03 -2.59
N ALA A 60 -16.64 -16.61 -1.96
CA ALA A 60 -16.54 -17.97 -1.42
C ALA A 60 -16.24 -19.00 -2.52
N THR A 61 -16.91 -18.88 -3.67
CA THR A 61 -16.67 -19.70 -4.86
C THR A 61 -15.26 -19.48 -5.40
N ALA A 62 -14.84 -18.22 -5.57
CA ALA A 62 -13.50 -17.88 -6.04
C ALA A 62 -12.40 -18.48 -5.16
N LEU A 63 -12.54 -18.35 -3.84
CA LEU A 63 -11.60 -18.92 -2.88
C LEU A 63 -11.57 -20.45 -2.96
N SER A 64 -12.73 -21.10 -3.09
CA SER A 64 -12.81 -22.56 -3.25
C SER A 64 -12.16 -23.03 -4.54
N GLU A 65 -12.38 -22.33 -5.65
CA GLU A 65 -11.81 -22.65 -6.96
C GLU A 65 -10.28 -22.50 -6.97
N VAL A 66 -9.75 -21.41 -6.39
CA VAL A 66 -8.31 -21.19 -6.27
C VAL A 66 -7.66 -22.27 -5.39
N ARG A 67 -8.28 -22.63 -4.26
CA ARG A 67 -7.80 -23.74 -3.41
C ARG A 67 -7.84 -25.08 -4.10
N ALA A 68 -8.83 -25.32 -4.95
CA ALA A 68 -8.91 -26.51 -5.79
C ALA A 68 -7.93 -26.48 -6.97
N GLY A 69 -7.19 -25.38 -7.16
CA GLY A 69 -6.18 -25.22 -8.21
C GLY A 69 -6.76 -25.00 -9.60
N ALA A 70 -8.04 -24.66 -9.72
CA ALA A 70 -8.69 -24.43 -11.01
C ALA A 70 -9.85 -23.44 -10.89
N LYS A 71 -9.67 -22.26 -11.47
CA LYS A 71 -10.71 -21.26 -11.71
C LYS A 71 -11.72 -21.76 -12.74
N ARG A 72 -13.00 -21.59 -12.45
CA ARG A 72 -14.12 -22.04 -13.31
C ARG A 72 -15.18 -20.95 -13.53
N SER A 73 -15.29 -19.99 -12.62
CA SER A 73 -16.34 -18.97 -12.63
C SER A 73 -15.85 -17.57 -13.02
N HIS A 74 -16.79 -16.64 -13.21
CA HIS A 74 -16.53 -15.28 -13.71
C HIS A 74 -16.36 -14.26 -12.57
N TRP A 75 -15.18 -14.22 -11.98
CA TRP A 75 -14.90 -13.31 -10.83
C TRP A 75 -13.56 -12.57 -10.89
N ILE A 76 -12.75 -12.80 -11.92
CA ILE A 76 -11.36 -12.33 -11.97
C ILE A 76 -11.21 -10.82 -11.76
N TRP A 77 -12.12 -10.02 -12.33
CA TRP A 77 -11.99 -8.56 -12.40
C TRP A 77 -12.12 -7.87 -11.05
N TYR A 78 -13.00 -8.37 -10.19
CA TYR A 78 -13.33 -7.75 -8.90
C TYR A 78 -12.74 -8.49 -7.70
N VAL A 79 -12.12 -9.65 -7.91
CA VAL A 79 -11.35 -10.39 -6.89
C VAL A 79 -9.85 -10.13 -7.03
N PHE A 80 -9.33 -10.09 -8.26
CA PHE A 80 -7.96 -9.66 -8.58
C PHE A 80 -8.01 -8.44 -9.51
N PRO A 81 -8.38 -7.26 -8.99
CA PRO A 81 -8.49 -6.07 -9.81
C PRO A 81 -7.12 -5.58 -10.27
N GLN A 82 -7.10 -4.92 -11.43
CA GLN A 82 -5.90 -4.42 -12.09
C GLN A 82 -6.05 -2.92 -12.38
N ILE A 83 -4.95 -2.23 -12.65
CA ILE A 83 -4.96 -0.81 -12.96
C ILE A 83 -5.76 -0.52 -14.25
N GLN A 84 -6.42 0.64 -14.29
CA GLN A 84 -7.16 1.15 -15.43
C GLN A 84 -6.27 1.27 -16.66
N GLY A 85 -6.83 1.01 -17.85
CA GLY A 85 -6.11 1.05 -19.13
C GLY A 85 -5.57 -0.31 -19.60
N LEU A 86 -5.56 -1.34 -18.75
CA LEU A 86 -5.15 -2.69 -19.15
C LEU A 86 -6.28 -3.49 -19.83
N GLY A 87 -7.51 -3.35 -19.34
CA GLY A 87 -8.67 -4.12 -19.78
C GLY A 87 -9.52 -3.36 -20.81
N ARG A 88 -10.06 -4.09 -21.79
CA ARG A 88 -10.91 -3.51 -22.86
C ARG A 88 -12.40 -3.81 -22.71
N SER A 89 -12.77 -4.83 -21.93
CA SER A 89 -14.19 -5.12 -21.68
C SER A 89 -14.78 -4.10 -20.71
N SER A 90 -16.07 -3.83 -20.84
CA SER A 90 -16.82 -2.96 -19.91
C SER A 90 -16.65 -3.42 -18.46
N THR A 91 -16.72 -4.73 -18.20
CA THR A 91 -16.47 -5.30 -16.86
C THR A 91 -15.05 -5.05 -16.37
N SER A 92 -14.03 -5.14 -17.24
CA SER A 92 -12.65 -4.85 -16.83
C SER A 92 -12.44 -3.37 -16.54
N GLN A 93 -13.14 -2.49 -17.25
CA GLN A 93 -13.06 -1.04 -17.05
C GLN A 93 -13.79 -0.62 -15.78
N TYR A 94 -14.97 -1.20 -15.51
CA TYR A 94 -15.78 -0.89 -14.33
C TYR A 94 -15.08 -1.29 -13.01
N TYR A 95 -14.41 -2.45 -12.98
CA TYR A 95 -13.67 -2.93 -11.81
C TYR A 95 -12.18 -2.58 -11.84
N ALA A 96 -11.75 -1.70 -12.75
CA ALA A 96 -10.37 -1.24 -12.72
C ALA A 96 -10.13 -0.36 -11.49
N ILE A 97 -8.91 -0.47 -10.94
CA ILE A 97 -8.38 0.50 -9.98
C ILE A 97 -7.83 1.68 -10.79
N THR A 98 -8.16 2.91 -10.41
CA THR A 98 -7.87 4.12 -11.19
C THR A 98 -6.47 4.66 -10.92
N CYS A 99 -5.95 4.50 -9.70
CA CYS A 99 -4.62 4.98 -9.31
C CYS A 99 -4.03 4.18 -8.14
N LEU A 100 -2.79 4.48 -7.77
CA LEU A 100 -2.12 3.81 -6.65
C LEU A 100 -2.80 4.10 -5.30
N ASP A 101 -3.37 5.29 -5.10
CA ASP A 101 -4.03 5.63 -3.84
C ASP A 101 -5.37 4.90 -3.66
N GLU A 102 -6.10 4.62 -4.74
CA GLU A 102 -7.24 3.71 -4.69
C GLU A 102 -6.80 2.27 -4.33
N ALA A 103 -5.66 1.80 -4.86
CA ALA A 103 -5.13 0.48 -4.49
C ALA A 103 -4.79 0.40 -2.99
N LYS A 104 -4.19 1.46 -2.44
CA LYS A 104 -3.94 1.57 -0.98
C LYS A 104 -5.26 1.59 -0.21
N ALA A 105 -6.24 2.37 -0.65
CA ALA A 105 -7.58 2.42 -0.06
C ALA A 105 -8.26 1.04 -0.06
N TYR A 106 -8.12 0.29 -1.15
CA TYR A 106 -8.62 -1.08 -1.28
C TYR A 106 -7.99 -2.02 -0.24
N LEU A 107 -6.68 -1.90 0.02
CA LEU A 107 -5.99 -2.72 1.03
C LEU A 107 -6.37 -2.38 2.47
N VAL A 108 -6.54 -1.11 2.81
CA VAL A 108 -6.97 -0.71 4.16
C VAL A 108 -8.45 -0.97 4.42
N HIS A 109 -9.25 -1.17 3.37
CA HIS A 109 -10.68 -1.42 3.51
C HIS A 109 -10.94 -2.73 4.28
N PRO A 110 -11.77 -2.71 5.34
CA PRO A 110 -11.87 -3.80 6.32
C PRO A 110 -12.37 -5.14 5.76
N VAL A 111 -13.00 -5.13 4.58
CA VAL A 111 -13.45 -6.35 3.89
C VAL A 111 -12.52 -6.71 2.73
N LEU A 112 -12.01 -5.74 1.98
CA LEU A 112 -11.41 -6.00 0.65
C LEU A 112 -9.95 -6.41 0.78
N GLY A 113 -9.17 -5.72 1.61
CA GLY A 113 -7.78 -6.08 1.92
C GLY A 113 -7.66 -7.50 2.46
N PRO A 114 -8.35 -7.86 3.56
CA PRO A 114 -8.29 -9.21 4.11
C PRO A 114 -8.73 -10.29 3.11
N ARG A 115 -9.71 -10.00 2.25
CA ARG A 115 -10.16 -10.93 1.21
C ARG A 115 -9.12 -11.14 0.13
N LEU A 116 -8.49 -10.07 -0.36
CA LEU A 116 -7.44 -10.14 -1.37
C LEU A 116 -6.24 -10.90 -0.83
N ILE A 117 -5.74 -10.55 0.35
CA ILE A 117 -4.61 -11.24 0.99
C ILE A 117 -4.91 -12.73 1.14
N ARG A 118 -6.11 -13.07 1.65
CA ARG A 118 -6.51 -14.47 1.86
C ARG A 118 -6.57 -15.29 0.58
N ILE A 119 -7.10 -14.75 -0.53
CA ILE A 119 -7.16 -15.48 -1.79
C ILE A 119 -5.80 -15.51 -2.49
N THR A 120 -4.97 -14.48 -2.33
CA THR A 120 -3.58 -14.48 -2.79
C THR A 120 -2.77 -15.56 -2.07
N GLN A 121 -2.94 -15.71 -0.75
CA GLN A 121 -2.31 -16.81 0.00
C GLN A 121 -2.77 -18.17 -0.52
N ALA A 122 -4.07 -18.36 -0.79
CA ALA A 122 -4.57 -19.60 -1.38
C ALA A 122 -3.96 -19.89 -2.77
N ALA A 123 -3.70 -18.84 -3.57
CA ALA A 123 -3.00 -18.99 -4.84
C ALA A 123 -1.52 -19.36 -4.65
N LEU A 124 -0.86 -18.74 -3.66
CA LEU A 124 0.51 -19.05 -3.28
C LEU A 124 0.65 -20.49 -2.76
N ASP A 125 -0.36 -21.02 -2.10
CA ASP A 125 -0.38 -22.40 -1.58
C ASP A 125 -0.74 -23.44 -2.65
N ALA A 126 -1.30 -23.04 -3.79
CA ALA A 126 -1.73 -23.97 -4.84
C ALA A 126 -0.55 -24.78 -5.41
N THR A 127 -0.69 -26.09 -5.57
CA THR A 127 0.40 -26.95 -6.08
C THR A 127 0.62 -26.86 -7.59
N ALA A 128 -0.22 -26.10 -8.30
CA ALA A 128 -0.16 -25.96 -9.73
C ALA A 128 1.17 -25.33 -10.21
N PRO A 129 1.78 -25.86 -11.28
CA PRO A 129 3.12 -25.44 -11.71
C PRO A 129 3.13 -24.03 -12.35
N THR A 130 1.99 -23.54 -12.82
CA THR A 130 1.87 -22.23 -13.46
C THR A 130 0.59 -21.53 -13.05
N ALA A 131 0.59 -20.19 -13.09
CA ALA A 131 -0.63 -19.41 -12.93
C ALA A 131 -1.67 -19.77 -14.00
N THR A 132 -1.23 -20.04 -15.24
CA THR A 132 -2.13 -20.45 -16.34
C THR A 132 -2.88 -21.75 -16.02
N ALA A 133 -2.27 -22.69 -15.30
CA ALA A 133 -2.96 -23.92 -14.90
C ALA A 133 -4.11 -23.67 -13.92
N VAL A 134 -3.99 -22.66 -13.04
CA VAL A 134 -5.05 -22.28 -12.09
C VAL A 134 -6.07 -21.35 -12.73
N PHE A 135 -5.62 -20.27 -13.35
CA PHE A 135 -6.47 -19.17 -13.77
C PHE A 135 -6.90 -19.26 -15.24
N GLY A 136 -6.16 -20.00 -16.07
CA GLY A 136 -6.33 -19.97 -17.52
C GLY A 136 -5.85 -18.66 -18.13
N ARG A 137 -5.90 -18.57 -19.47
CA ARG A 137 -5.68 -17.32 -20.21
C ARG A 137 -7.02 -16.67 -20.51
N PRO A 138 -7.14 -15.32 -20.45
CA PRO A 138 -6.08 -14.35 -20.15
C PRO A 138 -5.98 -13.99 -18.64
N ASP A 139 -6.56 -14.79 -17.75
CA ASP A 139 -6.72 -14.43 -16.33
C ASP A 139 -5.41 -14.56 -15.52
N ASP A 140 -4.48 -15.38 -15.98
CA ASP A 140 -3.09 -15.42 -15.48
C ASP A 140 -2.40 -14.05 -15.56
N MET A 141 -2.59 -13.31 -16.66
CA MET A 141 -2.04 -11.96 -16.79
C MET A 141 -2.77 -10.94 -15.90
N LYS A 142 -4.05 -11.15 -15.62
CA LYS A 142 -4.80 -10.32 -14.66
C LYS A 142 -4.28 -10.50 -13.25
N LEU A 143 -4.00 -11.75 -12.85
CA LEU A 143 -3.31 -12.04 -11.60
C LEU A 143 -1.98 -11.30 -11.52
N ARG A 144 -1.11 -11.43 -12.53
CA ARG A 144 0.20 -10.74 -12.54
C ARG A 144 0.07 -9.22 -12.38
N SER A 145 -0.88 -8.62 -13.11
CA SER A 145 -1.14 -7.17 -13.06
C SER A 145 -1.64 -6.76 -11.68
N CYS A 146 -2.53 -7.55 -11.08
CA CYS A 146 -3.04 -7.35 -9.72
C CYS A 146 -1.89 -7.44 -8.69
N MET A 147 -1.08 -8.50 -8.71
CA MET A 147 0.02 -8.65 -7.76
C MET A 147 1.04 -7.50 -7.89
N THR A 148 1.33 -7.07 -9.11
CA THR A 148 2.22 -5.92 -9.36
C THR A 148 1.66 -4.63 -8.77
N LEU A 149 0.36 -4.37 -8.97
CA LEU A 149 -0.29 -3.19 -8.44
C LEU A 149 -0.26 -3.17 -6.91
N PHE A 150 -0.62 -4.29 -6.27
CA PHE A 150 -0.74 -4.34 -4.82
C PHE A 150 0.60 -4.49 -4.09
N ALA A 151 1.63 -5.08 -4.70
CA ALA A 151 3.00 -5.01 -4.19
C ALA A 151 3.53 -3.56 -4.13
N LEU A 152 3.13 -2.71 -5.09
CA LEU A 152 3.45 -1.28 -5.04
C LEU A 152 2.59 -0.50 -4.05
N ALA A 153 1.36 -0.94 -3.80
CA ALA A 153 0.45 -0.28 -2.88
C ALA A 153 0.83 -0.52 -1.42
N ASP A 154 1.32 -1.72 -1.11
CA ASP A 154 1.81 -2.10 0.23
C ASP A 154 3.07 -2.98 0.12
N PRO A 155 4.26 -2.35 0.04
CA PRO A 155 5.54 -3.06 -0.06
C PRO A 155 5.85 -3.94 1.16
N ASP A 156 5.24 -3.67 2.31
CA ASP A 156 5.43 -4.46 3.53
C ASP A 156 4.57 -5.73 3.54
N GLN A 157 3.72 -5.93 2.52
CA GLN A 157 2.93 -7.14 2.35
C GLN A 157 3.54 -8.13 1.34
N PRO A 158 4.35 -9.11 1.79
CA PRO A 158 5.17 -9.94 0.90
C PRO A 158 4.39 -10.94 0.04
N VAL A 159 3.10 -11.19 0.34
CA VAL A 159 2.32 -12.23 -0.34
C VAL A 159 2.18 -11.95 -1.85
N PHE A 160 2.15 -10.68 -2.26
CA PHE A 160 2.02 -10.29 -3.66
C PHE A 160 3.31 -10.61 -4.44
N ASP A 161 4.46 -10.23 -3.89
CA ASP A 161 5.76 -10.54 -4.48
C ASP A 161 6.05 -12.04 -4.47
N ALA A 162 5.59 -12.77 -3.45
CA ALA A 162 5.73 -14.22 -3.41
C ALA A 162 4.99 -14.92 -4.56
N VAL A 163 3.79 -14.44 -4.94
CA VAL A 163 3.07 -14.96 -6.12
C VAL A 163 3.79 -14.58 -7.42
N LEU A 164 4.33 -13.36 -7.52
CA LEU A 164 5.18 -12.95 -8.65
C LEU A 164 6.41 -13.85 -8.79
N ALA A 165 7.11 -14.12 -7.69
CA ALA A 165 8.26 -15.02 -7.63
C ALA A 165 7.88 -16.43 -8.10
N LYS A 166 6.78 -16.97 -7.55
CA LYS A 166 6.34 -18.35 -7.81
C LYS A 166 6.00 -18.62 -9.27
N TRP A 167 5.24 -17.74 -9.92
CA TRP A 167 4.69 -18.05 -11.26
C TRP A 167 5.16 -17.12 -12.38
N PHE A 168 5.79 -16.00 -12.05
CA PHE A 168 6.22 -15.00 -13.04
C PHE A 168 7.72 -14.69 -12.94
N GLY A 169 8.49 -15.53 -12.25
CA GLY A 169 9.95 -15.36 -12.09
C GLY A 169 10.33 -14.11 -11.32
N GLY A 170 9.44 -13.59 -10.49
CA GLY A 170 9.62 -12.32 -9.77
C GLY A 170 9.42 -11.09 -10.67
N HIS A 171 9.02 -11.28 -11.93
CA HIS A 171 8.89 -10.17 -12.85
C HIS A 171 7.50 -9.52 -12.76
N PRO A 172 7.42 -8.22 -12.40
CA PRO A 172 6.17 -7.47 -12.40
C PRO A 172 5.60 -7.33 -13.82
N ASP A 173 4.31 -7.02 -13.91
CA ASP A 173 3.68 -6.63 -15.17
C ASP A 173 4.15 -5.24 -15.62
N ARG A 174 4.90 -5.19 -16.72
CA ARG A 174 5.51 -3.95 -17.22
C ARG A 174 4.49 -2.87 -17.61
N ARG A 175 3.29 -3.28 -18.06
CA ARG A 175 2.26 -2.31 -18.42
C ARG A 175 1.67 -1.64 -17.18
N THR A 176 1.45 -2.40 -16.12
CA THR A 176 1.06 -1.86 -14.81
C THR A 176 2.07 -0.82 -14.31
N LEU A 177 3.37 -1.12 -14.37
CA LEU A 177 4.43 -0.16 -14.01
C LEU A 177 4.40 1.10 -14.88
N SER A 178 4.31 0.93 -16.20
CA SER A 178 4.28 2.05 -17.15
C SER A 178 3.09 2.98 -16.92
N ILE A 179 1.91 2.44 -16.61
CA ILE A 179 0.71 3.24 -16.31
C ILE A 179 0.89 4.04 -15.01
N LEU A 180 1.61 3.47 -14.04
CA LEU A 180 1.92 4.11 -12.75
C LEU A 180 3.16 5.01 -12.79
N GLY A 181 3.85 5.11 -13.93
CA GLY A 181 5.09 5.90 -14.07
C GLY A 181 6.27 5.36 -13.26
N ARG A 182 6.42 4.04 -13.16
CA ARG A 182 7.49 3.34 -12.43
C ARG A 182 8.49 2.65 -13.36
#